data_AF-A0A919ICJ8-F1
#
_entry.id   AF-A0A919ICJ8-F1
#
_cell.length_a   1.000
_cell.length_b   1.000
_cell.length_c   1.000
_cell.angle_alpha   90.00
_cell.angle_beta   90.00
_cell.angle_gamma   90.00
#
_symmetry.space_group_name_H-M   'P 1'
#
loop_
_entity.id
_entity.type
_entity.pdbx_description
1 polymer ?
#
loop_
_entity_poly.entity_id
_entity_poly.type
_entity_poly.pdbx_seq_one_letter_code
_entity_poly.pdbx_strand_id
1 'polypeptide(L)'
;MNNDKSYVLPVLLVLMVLTLISVSFHSRSFALKAQDRAIRAEENLRYFILTGKRLNQGLSLYQIIALRFASDEEFVSLTEKAIEQNLKPDEIKRLIKNWRTDYHRA
;
A
#
# COMPACT_ATOMS: atom_id res chain seq x y z
N MET A 1 45.47 14.49 -30.79
CA MET A 1 44.04 14.36 -31.15
C MET A 1 43.41 13.24 -30.32
N ASN A 2 43.25 13.42 -29.00
CA ASN A 2 42.68 12.38 -28.12
C ASN A 2 41.97 12.92 -26.86
N ASN A 3 41.72 14.24 -26.76
CA ASN A 3 41.05 14.83 -25.58
C ASN A 3 39.53 14.56 -25.57
N ASP A 4 38.91 14.38 -26.74
CA ASP A 4 37.47 14.17 -26.84
C ASP A 4 37.02 12.85 -26.18
N LYS A 5 37.86 11.81 -26.24
CA LYS A 5 37.58 10.52 -25.58
C LYS A 5 37.75 10.56 -24.06
N SER A 6 38.48 11.54 -23.52
CA SER A 6 38.75 11.65 -22.08
C SER A 6 37.51 12.02 -21.27
N TYR A 7 36.55 12.74 -21.86
CA TYR A 7 35.30 13.14 -21.21
C TYR A 7 34.12 12.21 -21.51
N VAL A 8 34.22 11.36 -22.55
CA VAL A 8 33.16 10.41 -22.89
C VAL A 8 32.95 9.40 -21.76
N LEU A 9 34.03 8.82 -21.22
CA LEU A 9 33.94 7.84 -20.13
C LEU A 9 33.25 8.39 -18.87
N PRO A 10 33.65 9.54 -18.28
CA PRO A 10 32.98 10.08 -17.11
C PRO A 10 31.52 10.49 -17.38
N VAL A 11 31.19 11.03 -18.57
CA VAL A 11 29.80 11.34 -18.94
C VAL A 11 28.96 10.07 -19.01
N LEU A 12 29.49 8.99 -19.59
CA LEU A 12 28.80 7.70 -19.69
C LEU A 12 28.57 7.09 -18.30
N LEU A 13 29.55 7.20 -17.39
CA LEU A 13 29.40 6.77 -16.00
C LEU A 13 28.33 7.56 -15.25
N VAL A 14 28.27 8.89 -15.41
CA VAL A 14 27.23 9.72 -14.79
C VAL A 14 25.84 9.33 -15.32
N LEU A 15 25.69 9.14 -16.63
CA LEU A 15 24.43 8.67 -17.22
C LEU A 15 24.04 7.26 -16.72
N MET A 16 25.00 6.37 -16.57
CA MET A 16 24.78 5.04 -16.00
C MET A 16 24.27 5.13 -14.55
N VAL A 17 24.87 5.96 -13.72
CA VAL A 17 24.42 6.16 -12.33
C VAL A 17 23.01 6.75 -12.29
N LEU A 18 22.72 7.77 -13.12
CA LEU A 18 21.40 8.39 -13.19
C LEU A 18 20.30 7.41 -13.64
N THR A 19 20.61 6.56 -14.62
CA THR A 19 19.68 5.53 -15.09
C THR A 19 19.44 4.47 -14.03
N LEU A 20 20.48 4.00 -13.33
CA LEU A 20 20.33 3.06 -12.21
C LEU A 20 19.49 3.62 -11.06
N ILE A 21 19.70 4.90 -10.68
CA ILE A 21 18.87 5.58 -9.67
C ILE A 21 17.41 5.63 -10.11
N SER A 22 17.16 6.00 -11.37
CA SER A 22 15.82 6.12 -11.93
C SER A 22 15.09 4.76 -11.94
N VAL A 23 15.77 3.71 -12.38
CA VAL A 23 15.23 2.33 -12.37
C VAL A 23 14.92 1.86 -10.95
N SER A 24 15.84 2.10 -10.00
CA SER A 24 15.66 1.72 -8.60
C SER A 24 14.43 2.40 -7.97
N PHE A 25 14.26 3.71 -8.22
CA PHE A 25 13.11 4.46 -7.73
C PHE A 25 11.79 3.94 -8.33
N HIS A 26 11.78 3.68 -9.64
CA HIS A 26 10.61 3.18 -10.33
C HIS A 26 10.23 1.78 -9.82
N SER A 27 11.19 0.86 -9.72
CA SER A 27 10.96 -0.50 -9.21
C SER A 27 10.30 -0.49 -7.83
N ARG A 28 10.81 0.34 -6.91
CA ARG A 28 10.24 0.45 -5.55
C ARG A 28 8.83 1.05 -5.55
N SER A 29 8.58 2.08 -6.37
CA SER A 29 7.24 2.68 -6.49
C SER A 29 6.21 1.69 -7.05
N PHE A 30 6.62 0.85 -8.00
CA PHE A 30 5.73 -0.14 -8.60
C PHE A 30 5.37 -1.25 -7.62
N ALA A 31 6.35 -1.73 -6.84
CA ALA A 31 6.12 -2.73 -5.80
C ALA A 31 5.12 -2.24 -4.75
N LEU A 32 5.27 -1.00 -4.26
CA LEU A 32 4.34 -0.40 -3.30
C LEU A 32 2.91 -0.29 -3.86
N LYS A 33 2.77 0.20 -5.10
CA LYS A 33 1.45 0.30 -5.75
C LYS A 33 0.81 -1.07 -6.00
N ALA A 34 1.61 -2.10 -6.29
CA ALA A 34 1.12 -3.45 -6.45
C ALA A 34 0.62 -4.01 -5.11
N GLN A 35 1.36 -3.76 -4.02
CA GLN A 35 0.95 -4.12 -2.66
C GLN A 35 -0.34 -3.43 -2.25
N ASP A 36 -0.49 -2.13 -2.50
CA ASP A 36 -1.72 -1.38 -2.20
C ASP A 36 -2.95 -1.97 -2.91
N ARG A 37 -2.80 -2.37 -4.17
CA ARG A 37 -3.86 -3.05 -4.93
C ARG A 37 -4.16 -4.44 -4.37
N ALA A 38 -3.14 -5.19 -3.96
CA ALA A 38 -3.30 -6.50 -3.34
C ALA A 38 -4.05 -6.39 -2.01
N ILE A 39 -3.66 -5.48 -1.12
CA ILE A 39 -4.34 -5.23 0.16
C ILE A 39 -5.82 -4.90 -0.07
N ARG A 40 -6.13 -4.01 -1.03
CA ARG A 40 -7.53 -3.70 -1.36
C ARG A 40 -8.30 -4.94 -1.83
N ALA A 41 -7.69 -5.78 -2.66
CA ALA A 41 -8.33 -6.99 -3.16
C ALA A 41 -8.56 -8.02 -2.03
N GLU A 42 -7.58 -8.19 -1.14
CA GLU A 42 -7.65 -9.09 0.02
C GLU A 42 -8.75 -8.67 1.00
N GLU A 43 -8.79 -7.40 1.40
CA GLU A 43 -9.81 -6.91 2.33
C GLU A 43 -11.21 -6.87 1.68
N ASN A 44 -11.30 -6.60 0.37
CA ASN A 44 -12.57 -6.75 -0.37
C ASN A 44 -13.07 -8.19 -0.35
N LEU A 45 -12.19 -9.16 -0.58
CA LEU A 45 -12.53 -10.57 -0.54
C LEU A 45 -12.91 -11.00 0.88
N ARG A 46 -12.16 -10.57 1.89
CA ARG A 46 -12.46 -10.83 3.31
C ARG A 46 -13.84 -10.31 3.69
N TYR A 47 -14.16 -9.07 3.33
CA TYR A 47 -15.50 -8.50 3.57
C TYR A 47 -16.59 -9.29 2.85
N PHE A 48 -16.33 -9.73 1.62
CA PHE A 48 -17.26 -10.56 0.85
C PHE A 48 -17.48 -11.93 1.47
N ILE A 49 -16.44 -12.59 1.99
CA ILE A 49 -16.55 -13.88 2.69
C ILE A 49 -17.40 -13.73 3.96
N LEU A 50 -17.23 -12.64 4.71
CA LEU A 50 -17.93 -12.42 5.98
C LEU A 50 -19.39 -11.96 5.80
N THR A 51 -19.70 -11.20 4.76
CA THR A 51 -21.02 -10.53 4.60
C THR A 51 -21.81 -10.97 3.37
N GLY A 52 -21.17 -11.63 2.40
CA GLY A 52 -21.73 -11.89 1.07
C GLY A 52 -21.87 -10.66 0.18
N LYS A 53 -21.41 -9.48 0.63
CA LYS A 53 -21.51 -8.20 -0.11
C LYS A 53 -20.13 -7.69 -0.49
N ARG A 54 -20.06 -6.89 -1.56
CA ARG A 54 -18.81 -6.20 -1.91
C ARG A 54 -18.55 -5.07 -0.92
N LEU A 55 -17.27 -4.88 -0.57
CA LEU A 55 -16.84 -3.73 0.23
C LEU A 55 -17.23 -2.43 -0.46
N ASN A 56 -17.68 -1.45 0.32
CA ASN A 56 -18.08 -0.15 -0.21
C ASN A 56 -16.89 0.56 -0.86
N GLN A 57 -17.07 1.04 -2.09
CA GLN A 57 -16.06 1.78 -2.85
C GLN A 57 -15.74 3.16 -2.25
N GLY A 58 -16.57 3.67 -1.34
CA GLY A 58 -16.33 4.92 -0.61
C GLY A 58 -15.18 4.87 0.39
N LEU A 59 -14.66 3.69 0.73
CA LEU A 59 -13.50 3.55 1.61
C LEU A 59 -12.21 3.91 0.88
N SER A 60 -11.45 4.84 1.47
CA SER A 60 -10.10 5.16 1.03
C SER A 60 -9.15 3.98 1.28
N LEU A 61 -8.08 3.90 0.48
CA LEU A 61 -7.06 2.87 0.66
C LEU A 61 -6.47 2.88 2.09
N TYR A 62 -6.22 4.05 2.66
CA TYR A 62 -5.67 4.18 4.01
C TYR A 62 -6.64 3.68 5.09
N GLN A 63 -7.95 3.88 4.92
CA GLN A 63 -8.94 3.29 5.83
C GLN A 63 -8.96 1.76 5.71
N ILE A 64 -8.87 1.21 4.49
CA ILE A 64 -8.78 -0.24 4.26
C ILE A 64 -7.52 -0.82 4.94
N ILE A 65 -6.37 -0.16 4.79
CA ILE A 65 -5.12 -0.55 5.46
C ILE A 65 -5.27 -0.49 6.99
N ALA A 66 -6.01 0.49 7.54
CA ALA A 66 -6.29 0.54 8.97
C ALA A 66 -7.20 -0.62 9.44
N LEU A 67 -8.24 -0.94 8.67
CA LEU A 67 -9.17 -2.04 8.96
C LEU A 67 -8.51 -3.41 8.90
N ARG A 68 -7.42 -3.59 8.14
CA ARG A 68 -6.65 -4.85 8.08
C ARG A 68 -6.25 -5.37 9.47
N PHE A 69 -5.97 -4.47 10.41
CA PHE A 69 -5.55 -4.82 11.78
C PHE A 69 -6.71 -5.25 12.68
N ALA A 70 -7.96 -5.09 12.26
CA ALA A 70 -9.12 -5.54 13.00
C ALA A 70 -9.26 -7.07 12.92
N SER A 71 -9.71 -7.71 14.00
CA SER A 71 -10.14 -9.11 13.99
C SER A 71 -11.38 -9.34 13.11
N ASP A 72 -11.63 -10.57 12.66
CA ASP A 72 -12.78 -10.89 11.81
C ASP A 72 -14.14 -10.58 12.47
N GLU A 73 -14.20 -10.69 13.80
CA GLU A 73 -15.40 -10.44 14.60
C GLU A 73 -15.83 -8.97 14.58
N GLU A 74 -14.88 -8.04 14.61
CA GLU A 74 -15.18 -6.59 14.66
C GLU A 74 -15.04 -5.91 13.30
N PHE A 75 -14.36 -6.53 12.33
CA PHE A 75 -14.04 -5.97 11.01
C PHE A 75 -15.27 -5.43 10.28
N VAL A 76 -16.35 -6.21 10.18
CA VAL A 76 -17.57 -5.79 9.47
C VAL A 76 -18.20 -4.56 10.14
N SER A 77 -18.35 -4.60 11.47
CA SER A 77 -18.95 -3.50 12.22
C SER A 77 -18.10 -2.21 12.20
N LEU A 78 -16.77 -2.33 12.24
CA LEU A 78 -15.87 -1.18 12.11
C LEU A 78 -15.88 -0.61 10.70
N THR A 79 -16.03 -1.46 9.68
CA THR A 79 -16.14 -1.03 8.29
C THR A 79 -17.40 -0.19 8.09
N GLU A 80 -18.55 -0.65 8.60
CA GLU A 80 -19.81 0.10 8.54
C GLU A 80 -19.71 1.44 9.27
N LYS A 81 -19.16 1.45 10.49
CA LYS A 81 -18.91 2.69 11.24
C LYS A 81 -17.96 3.64 10.51
N ALA A 82 -16.91 3.13 9.87
CA ALA A 82 -15.96 3.93 9.12
C ALA A 82 -16.63 4.61 7.92
N ILE A 83 -17.60 3.95 7.28
CA ILE A 83 -18.38 4.52 6.17
C ILE A 83 -19.38 5.56 6.70
N GLU A 84 -20.15 5.23 7.74
CA GLU A 84 -21.20 6.11 8.28
C GLU A 84 -20.64 7.39 8.90
N GLN A 85 -19.55 7.27 9.66
CA GLN A 85 -18.96 8.39 10.40
C GLN A 85 -17.76 9.02 9.67
N ASN A 86 -17.40 8.51 8.49
CA ASN A 86 -16.27 8.97 7.70
C ASN A 86 -14.96 9.05 8.52
N LEU A 87 -14.68 7.99 9.27
CA LEU A 87 -13.57 7.93 10.23
C LEU A 87 -12.22 8.02 9.55
N LYS A 88 -11.27 8.73 10.16
CA LYS A 88 -9.88 8.74 9.70
C LYS A 88 -9.18 7.40 10.00
N PRO A 89 -8.15 7.02 9.23
CA PRO A 89 -7.39 5.79 9.47
C PRO A 89 -6.87 5.64 10.91
N ASP A 90 -6.44 6.74 11.53
CA ASP A 90 -5.96 6.73 12.92
C ASP A 90 -7.08 6.49 13.93
N GLU A 91 -8.29 7.02 13.66
CA GLU A 91 -9.46 6.79 14.50
C GLU A 91 -9.91 5.33 14.41
N ILE A 92 -9.90 4.76 13.20
CA ILE A 92 -10.17 3.33 13.00
C ILE A 92 -9.20 2.49 13.83
N LYS A 93 -7.90 2.76 13.75
CA LYS A 93 -6.89 2.01 14.53
C LYS A 93 -7.09 2.10 16.04
N ARG A 94 -7.56 3.25 16.54
CA ARG A 94 -7.87 3.46 17.96
C ARG A 94 -9.12 2.72 18.42
N LEU A 95 -10.06 2.44 17.51
CA LEU A 95 -11.30 1.74 17.81
C LEU A 95 -11.16 0.21 17.80
N ILE A 96 -10.09 -0.32 17.21
CA ILE A 96 -9.81 -1.77 17.18
C ILE A 96 -9.53 -2.24 18.61
N LYS A 97 -10.34 -3.20 19.08
CA LYS A 97 -10.13 -3.83 20.39
C LYS A 97 -9.26 -5.07 20.29
N ASN A 98 -9.50 -5.88 19.26
CA ASN A 98 -8.82 -7.15 19.06
C ASN A 98 -7.86 -7.02 17.88
N TRP A 99 -6.63 -6.59 18.19
CA TRP A 99 -5.59 -6.41 17.19
C TRP A 99 -5.17 -7.75 16.58
N ARG A 100 -5.38 -7.88 15.27
CA ARG A 100 -4.85 -8.98 14.48
C ARG A 100 -3.35 -8.78 14.29
N THR A 101 -2.56 -9.74 14.73
CA THR A 101 -1.11 -9.74 14.49
C THR A 101 -0.82 -9.81 13.00
N ASP A 102 -0.06 -8.83 12.53
CA ASP A 102 0.42 -8.77 11.16
C ASP A 102 1.66 -9.66 11.02
N TYR A 103 1.45 -10.87 10.48
CA TYR A 103 2.50 -11.87 10.28
C TYR A 103 3.35 -11.62 9.03
N HIS A 104 2.93 -10.70 8.13
CA HIS A 104 3.63 -10.38 6.89
C HIS A 104 4.24 -8.99 6.94
N ARG A 105 5.37 -8.86 7.67
CA ARG A 105 6.15 -7.61 7.80
C ARG A 105 7.38 -7.53 6.88
N ALA A 106 7.52 -8.45 5.93
CA ALA A 106 8.70 -8.57 5.06
C ALA A 106 8.63 -7.64 3.84
#